data_AF-A0A6B0UGV9-F1
#
_entry.id   AF-A0A6B0UGV9-F1
#
_cell.length_a   1.000
_cell.length_b   1.000
_cell.length_c   1.000
_cell.angle_alpha   90.00
_cell.angle_beta   90.00
_cell.angle_gamma   90.00
#
_symmetry.space_group_name_H-M   'P 1'
#
loop_
_entity.id
_entity.type
_entity.pdbx_description
1 polymer ?
#
loop_
_entity_poly.entity_id
_entity_poly.type
_entity_poly.pdbx_seq_one_letter_code
_entity_poly.pdbx_strand_id
1 'polypeptide(L)'
;MHSYTVAKKIEVVQWHRENGKNAHQTSRQIKLDRIREWDKNFDNLLQPNYGKAKLRRKLSNGAPVSSEYADDAIFEYLQCAKKVQCEPLPTGFFLKRLSK
;
A
#
# COMPACT_ATOMS: atom_id res chain seq x y z
N MET A 1 -16.30 21.43 -5.37
CA MET A 1 -16.20 19.98 -5.64
C MET A 1 -14.94 19.47 -4.94
N HIS A 2 -15.02 18.52 -4.01
CA HIS A 2 -13.84 18.01 -3.30
C HIS A 2 -13.12 16.93 -4.10
N SER A 3 -11.83 17.12 -4.33
CA SER A 3 -10.96 16.18 -5.04
C SER A 3 -10.37 15.20 -4.03
N TYR A 4 -10.68 13.90 -4.17
CA TYR A 4 -10.11 12.85 -3.31
C TYR A 4 -8.89 12.22 -3.97
N THR A 5 -7.82 12.01 -3.19
CA THR A 5 -6.65 11.26 -3.64
C THR A 5 -7.03 9.80 -3.91
N VAL A 6 -6.35 9.14 -4.84
CA VAL A 6 -6.61 7.73 -5.15
C VAL A 6 -6.39 6.84 -3.92
N ALA A 7 -5.41 7.16 -3.08
CA ALA A 7 -5.18 6.47 -1.81
C ALA A 7 -6.42 6.55 -0.90
N LYS A 8 -7.02 7.74 -0.74
CA LYS A 8 -8.23 7.89 0.07
C LYS A 8 -9.42 7.13 -0.50
N LYS A 9 -9.57 7.11 -1.84
CA LYS A 9 -10.60 6.32 -2.51
C LYS A 9 -10.45 4.83 -2.22
N ILE A 10 -9.23 4.29 -2.30
CA ILE A 10 -8.94 2.88 -2.02
C ILE A 10 -9.25 2.54 -0.56
N GLU A 11 -8.78 3.35 0.39
CA GLU A 11 -9.03 3.16 1.83
C GLU A 11 -10.53 3.09 2.14
N VAL A 12 -11.30 4.03 1.59
CA VAL A 12 -12.75 4.14 1.78
C VAL A 12 -13.49 2.93 1.18
N VAL A 13 -13.07 2.45 0.01
CA VAL A 13 -13.67 1.26 -0.61
C VAL A 13 -13.29 -0.03 0.13
N GLN A 14 -12.05 -0.17 0.61
CA GLN A 14 -11.64 -1.31 1.43
C GLN A 14 -12.48 -1.40 2.70
N TRP A 15 -12.61 -0.28 3.42
CA TRP A 15 -13.45 -0.19 4.60
C TRP A 15 -14.92 -0.54 4.27
N HIS A 16 -15.46 -0.04 3.15
CA HIS A 16 -16.81 -0.38 2.70
C HIS A 16 -17.01 -1.88 2.46
N ARG A 17 -16.03 -2.56 1.86
CA ARG A 17 -16.09 -4.00 1.59
C ARG A 17 -15.98 -4.82 2.88
N GLU A 18 -15.12 -4.40 3.82
CA GLU A 18 -14.97 -5.04 5.13
C GLU A 18 -16.22 -4.91 5.99
N ASN A 19 -16.96 -3.80 5.87
CA ASN A 19 -18.18 -3.52 6.62
C ASN A 19 -19.45 -4.00 5.88
N GLY A 20 -19.35 -5.03 5.04
CA GLY A 20 -20.52 -5.70 4.43
C GLY A 20 -21.19 -4.94 3.28
N LYS A 21 -20.51 -3.96 2.66
CA LYS A 21 -20.98 -3.23 1.47
C LYS A 21 -22.28 -2.43 1.64
N ASN A 22 -22.60 -1.99 2.86
CA ASN A 22 -23.79 -1.16 3.08
C ASN A 22 -23.52 0.32 2.74
N ALA A 23 -23.86 0.72 1.51
CA ALA A 23 -23.56 2.06 1.00
C ALA A 23 -24.22 3.19 1.82
N HIS A 24 -25.41 2.95 2.41
CA HIS A 24 -26.07 3.95 3.24
C HIS A 24 -25.33 4.17 4.57
N GLN A 25 -24.86 3.10 5.21
CA GLN A 25 -24.06 3.21 6.42
C GLN A 25 -22.70 3.86 6.15
N THR A 26 -22.02 3.44 5.08
CA THR A 26 -20.75 4.02 4.67
C THR A 26 -20.88 5.50 4.30
N SER A 27 -21.93 5.89 3.55
CA SER A 27 -22.17 7.31 3.22
C SER A 27 -22.45 8.13 4.48
N ARG A 28 -23.20 7.61 5.47
CA ARG A 28 -23.43 8.34 6.73
C ARG A 28 -22.15 8.56 7.55
N GLN A 29 -21.26 7.56 7.59
CA GLN A 29 -20.01 7.66 8.35
C GLN A 29 -18.95 8.52 7.64
N ILE A 30 -18.82 8.37 6.32
CA ILE A 30 -17.77 9.02 5.52
C ILE A 30 -18.27 10.32 4.88
N LYS A 31 -19.57 10.61 4.98
CA LYS A 31 -20.28 11.76 4.35
C LYS A 31 -20.00 11.84 2.84
N LEU A 32 -20.16 10.71 2.14
CA LEU A 32 -19.67 10.56 0.77
C LEU A 32 -20.57 9.61 -0.05
N ASP A 33 -21.19 10.13 -1.11
CA ASP A 33 -22.16 9.39 -1.93
C ASP A 33 -21.55 8.65 -3.13
N ARG A 34 -20.26 8.89 -3.43
CA ARG A 34 -19.55 8.27 -4.57
C ARG A 34 -19.00 6.88 -4.27
N ILE A 35 -19.34 6.28 -3.13
CA ILE A 35 -18.83 4.97 -2.71
C ILE A 35 -19.11 3.88 -3.74
N ARG A 36 -20.32 3.89 -4.34
CA ARG A 36 -20.73 2.90 -5.34
C ARG A 36 -19.95 3.02 -6.65
N GLU A 37 -19.63 4.25 -7.05
CA GLU A 37 -18.84 4.52 -8.25
C GLU A 37 -17.39 4.06 -8.06
N TRP A 38 -16.82 4.32 -6.88
CA TRP A 38 -15.46 3.91 -6.56
C TRP A 38 -15.34 2.41 -6.36
N ASP A 39 -16.35 1.75 -5.79
CA ASP A 39 -16.36 0.29 -5.63
C ASP A 39 -16.39 -0.43 -6.98
N LYS A 40 -17.18 0.07 -7.95
CA LYS A 40 -17.17 -0.45 -9.33
C LYS A 40 -15.82 -0.28 -10.03
N ASN A 41 -15.12 0.82 -9.75
CA ASN A 41 -13.83 1.13 -10.34
C ASN A 41 -12.64 0.71 -9.45
N PHE A 42 -12.87 -0.07 -8.41
CA PHE A 42 -11.86 -0.34 -7.39
C PHE A 42 -10.60 -0.99 -7.96
N ASP A 43 -10.77 -1.96 -8.85
CA ASP A 43 -9.63 -2.67 -9.44
C ASP A 43 -8.77 -1.75 -10.30
N ASN A 44 -9.39 -0.83 -11.05
CA ASN A 44 -8.71 0.21 -11.82
C ASN A 44 -8.00 1.23 -10.92
N LEU A 45 -8.54 1.50 -9.72
CA LEU A 45 -7.87 2.36 -8.73
C LEU A 45 -6.70 1.64 -8.07
N LEU A 46 -6.85 0.35 -7.77
CA LEU A 46 -5.89 -0.44 -7.01
C LEU A 46 -4.68 -0.85 -7.84
N GLN A 47 -4.87 -1.38 -9.05
CA GLN A 47 -3.79 -1.89 -9.91
C GLN A 47 -2.61 -0.91 -10.06
N PRO A 48 -2.80 0.37 -10.44
CA PRO A 48 -1.68 1.30 -10.61
C PRO A 48 -1.10 1.83 -9.28
N ASN A 49 -1.77 1.58 -8.15
CA ASN A 49 -1.39 2.12 -6.83
C ASN A 49 -0.90 1.06 -5.86
N TYR A 50 -0.77 -0.20 -6.29
CA TYR A 50 -0.32 -1.31 -5.47
C TYR A 50 0.93 -2.01 -6.04
N GLY A 51 1.69 -2.67 -5.17
CA GLY A 51 2.83 -3.53 -5.54
C GLY A 51 3.87 -2.89 -6.46
N LYS A 52 4.32 -3.67 -7.45
CA LYS A 52 5.30 -3.27 -8.47
C LYS A 52 4.83 -2.06 -9.28
N ALA A 53 3.55 -1.99 -9.63
CA ALA A 53 3.00 -0.90 -10.44
C ALA A 53 3.10 0.46 -9.75
N LYS A 54 2.89 0.52 -8.42
CA LYS A 54 3.11 1.75 -7.64
C LYS A 54 4.57 2.20 -7.68
N LEU A 55 5.50 1.25 -7.55
CA LEU A 55 6.93 1.54 -7.56
C LEU A 55 7.36 2.00 -8.96
N ARG A 56 7.00 1.26 -10.00
CA ARG A 56 7.28 1.62 -11.40
C ARG A 56 6.78 3.02 -11.72
N ARG A 57 5.55 3.39 -11.30
CA ARG A 57 5.02 4.76 -11.48
C ARG A 57 5.85 5.84 -10.78
N LYS A 58 6.37 5.53 -9.58
CA LYS A 58 7.22 6.46 -8.82
C LYS A 58 8.63 6.59 -9.40
N LEU A 59 9.18 5.48 -9.91
CA LEU A 59 10.50 5.47 -10.54
C LEU A 59 10.46 6.16 -11.90
N SER A 60 9.42 5.92 -12.69
CA SER A 60 9.36 6.43 -14.05
C SER A 60 8.87 7.88 -14.11
N ASN A 61 8.13 8.39 -13.12
CA ASN A 61 7.50 9.72 -13.18
C ASN A 61 6.71 9.97 -14.49
N GLY A 62 6.17 8.90 -15.11
CA GLY A 62 5.49 8.96 -16.41
C GLY A 62 6.38 8.72 -17.63
N ALA A 63 7.68 8.49 -17.44
CA ALA A 63 8.60 8.08 -18.50
C ALA A 63 8.37 6.60 -18.88
N PRO A 64 8.76 6.21 -20.12
CA PRO A 64 8.81 4.81 -20.53
C PRO A 64 9.73 4.01 -19.60
N VAL A 65 9.37 2.76 -19.33
CA VAL A 65 10.20 1.83 -18.54
C VAL A 65 11.51 1.59 -19.29
N SER A 66 12.65 1.93 -18.69
CA SER A 66 13.96 1.76 -19.30
C SER A 66 14.42 0.31 -19.30
N SER A 67 14.13 -0.44 -18.22
CA SER A 67 14.41 -1.87 -18.11
C SER A 67 13.49 -2.51 -17.08
N GLU A 68 12.60 -3.39 -17.54
CA GLU A 68 11.67 -4.09 -16.66
C GLU A 68 12.39 -4.99 -15.64
N TYR A 69 13.51 -5.59 -16.05
CA TYR A 69 14.34 -6.42 -15.17
C TYR A 69 14.93 -5.62 -14.00
N ALA A 70 15.43 -4.41 -14.27
CA ALA A 70 16.00 -3.55 -13.23
C ALA A 70 14.93 -3.09 -12.22
N ASP A 71 13.75 -2.69 -12.71
CA ASP A 71 12.64 -2.26 -11.86
C ASP A 71 12.15 -3.38 -10.93
N ASP A 72 12.11 -4.61 -11.45
CA ASP A 72 11.72 -5.80 -10.67
C ASP A 72 12.76 -6.17 -9.61
N ALA A 73 14.05 -6.12 -9.96
CA ALA A 73 15.13 -6.33 -8.99
C ALA A 73 15.12 -5.27 -7.87
N ILE A 74 14.88 -4.01 -8.20
CA ILE A 74 14.74 -2.92 -7.21
C ILE A 74 13.50 -3.16 -6.33
N PHE A 75 12.38 -3.58 -6.90
CA PHE A 75 11.18 -3.90 -6.13
C PHE A 75 11.45 -5.03 -5.12
N GLU A 76 12.06 -6.13 -5.56
CA GLU A 76 12.38 -7.27 -4.70
C GLU A 76 13.34 -6.87 -3.58
N TYR A 77 14.41 -6.13 -3.90
CA TYR A 77 15.33 -5.60 -2.90
C TYR A 77 14.62 -4.74 -1.85
N LEU A 78 13.76 -3.80 -2.25
CA LEU A 78 12.99 -2.95 -1.33
C LEU A 78 12.02 -3.75 -0.45
N GLN A 79 11.44 -4.83 -0.99
CA GLN A 79 10.55 -5.69 -0.22
C GLN A 79 11.33 -6.55 0.79
N CYS A 80 12.51 -7.05 0.42
CA CYS A 80 13.41 -7.75 1.33
C CYS A 80 13.93 -6.83 2.44
N ALA A 81 14.36 -5.60 2.11
CA ALA A 81 14.84 -4.63 3.09
C ALA A 81 13.79 -4.29 4.16
N LYS A 82 12.51 -4.17 3.77
CA LYS A 82 11.39 -3.97 4.72
C LYS A 82 11.15 -5.17 5.63
N LYS A 83 11.35 -6.39 5.14
CA LYS A 83 11.20 -7.62 5.95
C LYS A 83 12.33 -7.76 6.95
N VAL A 84 13.56 -7.42 6.57
CA VAL A 84 14.75 -7.50 7.43
C VAL A 84 14.68 -6.53 8.62
N GLN A 85 14.01 -5.37 8.47
CA GLN A 85 13.76 -4.46 9.60
C GLN A 85 12.73 -4.97 10.62
N CYS A 86 12.00 -6.06 10.33
CA CYS A 86 11.03 -6.66 11.24
C CYS A 86 11.59 -7.84 12.07
N GLU A 87 12.87 -8.20 11.91
CA GLU A 87 13.53 -9.12 12.82
C GLU A 87 14.04 -8.30 14.03
N PRO A 88 13.43 -8.41 15.23
CA PRO A 88 14.11 -7.93 16.42
C PRO A 88 15.44 -8.70 16.49
N LEU A 89 16.55 -7.95 16.52
CA LEU A 89 17.87 -8.51 16.84
C LEU A 89 17.70 -9.46 18.03
N PRO A 90 18.23 -10.69 17.99
CA PRO A 90 18.15 -11.58 19.14
C PRO A 90 18.82 -10.90 20.33
N THR A 91 17.99 -10.35 21.23
CA THR A 91 18.39 -9.84 22.55
C THR A 91 18.87 -11.03 23.37
N GLY A 92 20.12 -11.43 23.15
CA GLY A 92 20.69 -12.61 23.80
C GLY A 92 22.20 -12.76 23.70
N PHE A 93 22.92 -11.75 23.22
CA PHE A 93 24.38 -11.85 23.04
C PHE A 93 25.15 -10.66 23.62
N PHE A 94 24.80 -10.19 24.82
CA PHE A 94 25.76 -9.40 25.62
C PHE A 94 25.63 -9.75 27.10
N LEU A 95 26.82 -9.90 27.73
CA LEU A 95 27.09 -10.19 29.14
C LEU A 95 27.18 -11.67 29.57
N LYS A 96 28.17 -12.38 29.00
CA LYS A 96 29.05 -13.24 29.82
C LYS A 96 30.48 -12.75 29.73
N ARG A 97 30.77 -11.66 30.46
CA ARG A 97 32.13 -11.42 30.97
C ARG A 97 32.05 -10.48 32.15
N LEU A 98 32.76 -10.88 33.22
CA LEU A 98 33.04 -10.15 34.46
C LEU A 98 32.04 -10.37 35.61
N SER A 99 32.28 -11.43 36.38
CA SER A 99 32.72 -11.24 37.78
C SER A 99 33.49 -12.48 38.27
N LYS A 100 34.45 -12.15 39.14
CA LYS A 100 35.59 -12.90 39.69
C LYS A 100 35.36 -14.37 40.05
#